data_AF-A0A3S9VUY9-F1
#
_entry.id   AF-A0A3S9VUY9-F1
#
_cell.length_a   1.000
_cell.length_b   1.000
_cell.length_c   1.000
_cell.angle_alpha   90.00
_cell.angle_beta   90.00
_cell.angle_gamma   90.00
#
_symmetry.space_group_name_H-M   'P 1'
#
loop_
_entity.id
_entity.type
_entity.pdbx_description
1 polymer ?
#
loop_
_entity_poly.entity_id
_entity_poly.type
_entity_poly.pdbx_seq_one_letter_code
_entity_poly.pdbx_strand_id
1 'polypeptide(L)'
;MWLNAESELDFPVDFVGKERVVRLKGEAYFEVKPDAAHPFIVETRGVRTRVLGTSFNIKAYDNEESIFTTLLTGKVKVSAIGEENESVVLTPGMQSEWQENGQKMSVKKVNAENFTAWRQGAFMFDNENIMVVTRVLERWYGLKFIYNENVHEHTFSGRLSKDEPLESILETLTFTGGPQFKIEKDVVYIIEKK
;
A
#
# COMPACT_ATOMS: atom_id res chain seq x y z
N MET A 1 -7.61 14.21 -2.25
CA MET A 1 -7.51 12.77 -1.92
C MET A 1 -7.30 12.03 -3.22
N TRP A 2 -6.54 10.94 -3.16
CA TRP A 2 -6.27 10.06 -4.29
C TRP A 2 -6.55 8.63 -3.86
N LEU A 3 -7.12 7.84 -4.75
CA LEU A 3 -7.45 6.43 -4.55
C LEU A 3 -6.66 5.64 -5.60
N ASN A 4 -5.92 4.62 -5.17
CA ASN A 4 -5.12 3.80 -6.08
C ASN A 4 -5.99 2.72 -6.75
N ALA A 5 -5.43 1.97 -7.71
CA ALA A 5 -6.14 0.90 -8.40
C ALA A 5 -6.74 -0.13 -7.43
N GLU A 6 -7.89 -0.69 -7.77
CA GLU A 6 -8.63 -1.69 -6.97
C GLU A 6 -8.86 -1.28 -5.50
N SER A 7 -9.16 -0.01 -5.26
CA SER A 7 -9.42 0.50 -3.93
C SER A 7 -10.83 1.06 -3.82
N GLU A 8 -11.42 0.96 -2.63
CA GLU A 8 -12.78 1.38 -2.31
C GLU A 8 -12.76 2.25 -1.06
N LEU A 9 -13.56 3.32 -1.06
CA LEU A 9 -13.74 4.19 0.09
C LEU A 9 -15.23 4.38 0.39
N ASP A 10 -15.64 4.00 1.60
CA ASP A 10 -16.98 4.22 2.13
C ASP A 10 -16.95 5.42 3.09
N PHE A 11 -17.84 6.39 2.85
CA PHE A 11 -17.95 7.62 3.61
C PHE A 11 -19.38 8.18 3.57
N PRO A 12 -19.85 8.85 4.63
CA PRO A 12 -21.17 9.47 4.63
C PRO A 12 -21.22 10.69 3.70
N VAL A 13 -22.40 10.99 3.16
CA VAL A 13 -22.64 12.20 2.36
C VAL A 13 -22.29 13.47 3.16
N ASP A 14 -22.66 13.47 4.44
CA ASP A 14 -22.35 14.53 5.39
C ASP A 14 -21.72 13.95 6.66
N PHE A 15 -20.61 14.55 7.11
CA PHE A 15 -20.03 14.22 8.41
C PHE A 15 -20.80 14.93 9.52
N VAL A 16 -21.81 14.25 10.08
CA VAL A 16 -22.60 14.74 11.21
C VAL A 16 -22.10 14.08 12.49
N GLY A 17 -21.42 14.85 13.35
CA GLY A 17 -20.95 14.34 14.65
C GLY A 17 -19.60 14.91 15.09
N LYS A 18 -18.97 14.24 16.07
CA LYS A 18 -17.68 14.65 16.65
C LYS A 18 -16.47 14.14 15.87
N GLU A 19 -16.66 13.24 14.92
CA GLU A 19 -15.58 12.57 14.19
C GLU A 19 -15.95 12.40 12.71
N ARG A 20 -14.94 12.42 11.85
CA ARG A 20 -15.07 12.19 10.41
C ARG A 20 -14.53 10.81 10.09
N VAL A 21 -15.39 9.80 10.08
CA VAL A 21 -15.00 8.40 9.90
C VAL A 21 -15.22 7.95 8.46
N VAL A 22 -14.19 7.37 7.84
CA VAL A 22 -14.27 6.71 6.53
C VAL A 22 -13.72 5.30 6.64
N ARG A 23 -14.19 4.39 5.78
CA ARG A 23 -13.66 3.02 5.69
C ARG A 23 -12.95 2.83 4.37
N LEU A 24 -11.75 2.27 4.41
CA LEU A 24 -10.91 2.05 3.24
C LEU A 24 -10.68 0.55 3.02
N LYS A 25 -10.74 0.15 1.76
CA LYS A 25 -10.14 -1.10 1.25
C LYS A 25 -9.19 -0.74 0.12
N GLY A 26 -8.01 -1.34 0.10
CA GLY A 26 -6.96 -1.02 -0.88
C GLY A 26 -6.05 0.11 -0.43
N GLU A 27 -5.64 0.99 -1.34
CA GLU A 27 -4.66 2.05 -1.07
C GLU A 27 -5.20 3.45 -1.39
N ALA A 28 -5.00 4.38 -0.45
CA ALA A 28 -5.40 5.76 -0.61
C ALA A 28 -4.41 6.73 0.05
N TYR A 29 -4.29 7.90 -0.58
CA TYR A 29 -3.56 9.03 -0.03
C TYR A 29 -4.52 10.15 0.36
N PHE A 30 -4.36 10.59 1.60
CA PHE A 30 -5.21 11.59 2.24
C PHE A 30 -4.44 12.89 2.49
N GLU A 31 -5.09 14.00 2.19
CA GLU A 31 -4.70 15.34 2.65
C GLU A 31 -5.86 15.87 3.49
N VAL A 32 -5.71 15.79 4.80
CA VAL A 32 -6.78 16.16 5.74
C VAL A 32 -6.55 17.58 6.22
N LYS A 33 -7.53 18.46 5.99
CA LYS A 33 -7.51 19.81 6.56
C LYS A 33 -7.53 19.73 8.10
N PRO A 34 -6.73 20.58 8.78
CA PRO A 34 -6.71 20.61 10.22
C PRO A 34 -8.09 20.89 10.82
N ASP A 35 -8.52 20.01 11.71
CA ASP A 35 -9.74 20.19 12.52
C ASP A 35 -9.60 19.32 13.78
N ALA A 36 -9.20 19.97 14.87
CA ALA A 36 -9.03 19.30 16.16
C ALA A 36 -10.37 19.01 16.86
N ALA A 37 -11.43 19.75 16.52
CA ALA A 37 -12.76 19.56 17.07
C ALA A 37 -13.45 18.35 16.43
N HIS A 38 -13.15 18.07 15.16
CA HIS A 38 -13.66 16.92 14.41
C HIS A 38 -12.52 16.09 13.79
N PRO A 39 -11.87 15.22 14.57
CA PRO A 39 -10.78 14.37 14.10
C PRO A 39 -11.20 13.49 12.93
N PHE A 40 -10.28 13.28 11.99
CA PHE A 40 -10.50 12.40 10.85
C PHE A 40 -9.96 11.01 11.15
N ILE A 41 -10.74 10.00 10.82
CA ILE A 41 -10.49 8.61 11.15
C ILE A 41 -10.65 7.76 9.90
N VAL A 42 -9.62 6.99 9.58
CA VAL A 42 -9.69 5.94 8.56
C VAL A 42 -9.72 4.59 9.26
N GLU A 43 -10.72 3.76 8.94
CA GLU A 43 -10.82 2.38 9.41
C GLU A 43 -10.49 1.41 8.27
N THR A 44 -9.60 0.45 8.53
CA THR A 44 -9.18 -0.59 7.58
C THR A 44 -8.94 -1.89 8.31
N ARG A 45 -9.63 -2.98 7.94
CA ARG A 45 -9.38 -4.36 8.43
C ARG A 45 -8.96 -4.43 9.93
N GLY A 46 -9.73 -3.82 10.83
CA GLY A 46 -9.48 -3.87 12.28
C GLY A 46 -8.48 -2.83 12.84
N VAL A 47 -7.92 -1.97 11.99
CA VAL A 47 -7.03 -0.85 12.36
C VAL A 47 -7.76 0.48 12.22
N ARG A 48 -7.46 1.39 13.14
CA ARG A 48 -7.96 2.77 13.15
C ARG A 48 -6.80 3.75 13.08
N THR A 49 -6.85 4.64 12.09
CA THR A 49 -5.86 5.70 11.87
C THR A 49 -6.51 7.05 12.13
N ARG A 50 -6.14 7.73 13.22
CA ARG A 50 -6.68 9.03 13.65
C ARG A 50 -5.70 10.15 13.35
N VAL A 51 -6.20 11.22 12.73
CA VAL A 51 -5.41 12.41 12.38
C VAL A 51 -6.15 13.70 12.71
N LEU A 52 -5.39 14.79 12.91
CA LEU A 52 -5.93 16.12 13.22
C LEU A 52 -5.67 17.16 12.13
N GLY A 53 -4.97 16.80 11.04
CA GLY A 53 -4.54 17.72 9.98
C GLY A 53 -3.19 17.27 9.42
N THR A 54 -3.20 16.42 8.40
CA THR A 54 -2.06 15.53 8.09
C THR A 54 -2.16 15.05 6.65
N SER A 55 -1.01 14.87 6.00
CA SER A 55 -0.91 14.15 4.74
C SER A 55 -0.26 12.78 4.94
N PHE A 56 -0.94 11.71 4.55
CA PHE A 56 -0.53 10.33 4.82
C PHE A 56 -1.08 9.37 3.76
N ASN A 57 -0.44 8.20 3.64
CA ASN A 57 -0.86 7.10 2.78
C ASN A 57 -1.28 5.90 3.65
N ILE A 58 -2.32 5.19 3.24
CA ILE A 58 -2.66 3.87 3.80
C ILE A 58 -2.71 2.87 2.66
N LYS A 59 -2.03 1.73 2.82
CA LYS A 59 -2.12 0.54 1.95
C LYS A 59 -2.68 -0.63 2.77
N ALA A 60 -3.88 -1.08 2.41
CA ALA A 60 -4.67 -2.07 3.13
C ALA A 60 -5.47 -2.96 2.16
N TYR A 61 -4.81 -3.54 1.16
CA TYR A 61 -5.44 -4.50 0.24
C TYR A 61 -5.69 -5.84 0.95
N ASP A 62 -6.81 -6.51 0.66
CA ASP A 62 -7.18 -7.80 1.29
C ASP A 62 -6.20 -8.93 0.94
N ASN A 63 -5.53 -8.85 -0.22
CA ASN A 63 -4.53 -9.82 -0.68
C ASN A 63 -3.09 -9.50 -0.22
N GLU A 64 -2.92 -8.62 0.77
CA GLU A 64 -1.65 -8.32 1.42
C GLU A 64 -1.70 -8.72 2.90
N GLU A 65 -0.58 -9.20 3.43
CA GLU A 65 -0.50 -9.72 4.81
C GLU A 65 -0.57 -8.62 5.87
N SER A 66 -0.12 -7.41 5.51
CA SER A 66 0.03 -6.28 6.43
C SER A 66 -0.69 -5.04 5.93
N ILE A 67 -1.10 -4.21 6.88
CA ILE A 67 -1.62 -2.86 6.64
C ILE A 67 -0.51 -1.86 6.92
N PHE A 68 -0.26 -0.95 5.99
CA PHE A 68 0.76 0.07 6.14
C PHE A 68 0.14 1.46 6.23
N THR A 69 0.58 2.25 7.21
CA THR A 69 0.27 3.70 7.26
C THR A 69 1.58 4.48 7.20
N THR A 70 1.76 5.30 6.17
CA THR A 70 2.97 6.12 5.96
C THR A 70 2.65 7.59 6.14
N LEU A 71 3.39 8.27 7.02
CA LEU A 71 3.15 9.68 7.33
C LEU A 71 4.11 10.61 6.57
N LEU A 72 3.54 11.58 5.84
CA LEU A 72 4.31 12.61 5.13
C LEU A 72 4.37 13.92 5.92
N THR A 73 3.24 14.43 6.42
CA THR A 73 3.20 15.69 7.21
C THR A 73 2.20 15.60 8.35
N GLY A 74 2.47 16.30 9.46
CA GLY A 74 1.56 16.33 10.61
C GLY A 74 1.84 15.21 11.61
N LYS A 75 0.78 14.59 12.14
CA LYS A 75 0.88 13.56 13.18
C LYS A 75 -0.28 12.57 13.04
N VAL A 76 0.04 11.28 13.10
CA VAL A 76 -0.93 10.19 12.97
C VAL A 76 -0.87 9.32 14.21
N LYS A 77 -2.04 8.96 14.75
CA LYS A 77 -2.17 7.92 15.77
C LYS A 77 -2.77 6.67 15.11
N VAL A 78 -2.12 5.52 15.23
CA VAL A 78 -2.58 4.24 14.68
C VAL A 78 -2.79 3.25 15.82
N SER A 79 -3.90 2.55 15.85
CA SER A 79 -4.19 1.50 16.84
C SER A 79 -5.09 0.41 16.24
N ALA A 80 -5.13 -0.76 16.86
CA ALA A 80 -6.22 -1.70 16.62
C ALA A 80 -7.54 -1.13 17.16
N ILE A 81 -8.66 -1.52 16.56
CA ILE A 81 -9.99 -1.13 17.02
C ILE A 81 -10.26 -1.79 18.38
N GLY A 82 -10.61 -0.98 19.39
CA GLY A 82 -10.83 -1.45 20.76
C GLY A 82 -9.59 -1.49 21.64
N GLU A 83 -8.41 -1.18 21.09
CA GLU A 83 -7.13 -1.15 21.80
C GLU A 83 -6.45 0.23 21.67
N GLU A 84 -7.22 1.31 21.82
CA GLU A 84 -6.72 2.68 21.62
C GLU A 84 -5.59 3.10 22.59
N ASN A 85 -5.38 2.34 23.67
CA ASN A 85 -4.30 2.52 24.63
C ASN A 85 -2.95 1.93 24.14
N GLU A 86 -2.97 0.95 23.23
CA GLU A 86 -1.77 0.33 22.64
C GLU A 86 -1.38 0.96 21.30
N SER A 87 -1.76 2.22 21.12
CA SER A 87 -1.51 2.94 19.89
C SER A 87 -0.05 3.30 19.67
N VAL A 88 0.33 3.43 18.41
CA VAL A 88 1.57 4.09 18.00
C VAL A 88 1.28 5.49 17.45
N VAL A 89 2.22 6.41 17.66
CA VAL A 89 2.16 7.75 17.08
C VAL A 89 3.29 7.89 16.06
N LEU A 90 2.92 8.21 14.82
CA LEU A 90 3.87 8.46 13.75
C LEU A 90 4.23 9.94 13.68
N THR A 91 5.48 10.21 13.37
CA THR A 91 6.01 11.51 12.92
C THR A 91 6.39 11.44 11.43
N PRO A 92 6.54 12.58 10.72
CA PRO A 92 6.90 12.60 9.30
C PRO A 92 8.10 11.70 8.96
N GLY A 93 7.97 10.89 7.90
CA GLY A 93 8.97 9.91 7.49
C GLY A 93 8.92 8.58 8.23
N MET A 94 7.86 8.33 9.02
CA MET A 94 7.61 7.03 9.66
C MET A 94 6.49 6.27 8.97
N GLN A 95 6.59 4.94 9.03
CA GLN A 95 5.57 4.01 8.59
C GLN A 95 5.24 3.04 9.72
N SER A 96 3.96 2.82 9.98
CA SER A 96 3.50 1.67 10.76
C SER A 96 3.21 0.48 9.84
N GLU A 97 3.49 -0.71 10.34
CA GLU A 97 3.06 -1.98 9.76
C GLU A 97 2.24 -2.73 10.81
N TRP A 98 1.00 -3.03 10.47
CA TRP A 98 0.12 -3.88 11.25
C TRP A 98 0.03 -5.26 10.59
N GLN A 99 0.54 -6.28 11.28
CA GLN A 99 0.41 -7.67 10.89
C GLN A 99 -0.85 -8.25 11.54
N GLU A 100 -1.82 -8.63 10.72
CA GLU A 100 -3.06 -9.22 11.23
C GLU A 100 -2.80 -10.56 11.89
N ASN A 101 -1.96 -11.38 11.25
CA ASN A 101 -1.51 -12.66 11.79
C ASN A 101 -0.49 -12.41 12.91
N GLY A 102 -1.00 -12.38 14.14
CA GLY A 102 -0.22 -12.10 15.35
C GLY A 102 -0.50 -10.74 15.97
N GLN A 103 -1.42 -9.94 15.40
CA GLN A 103 -1.91 -8.68 15.95
C GLN A 103 -0.80 -7.77 16.46
N LYS A 104 0.22 -7.56 15.63
CA LYS A 104 1.44 -6.86 16.03
C LYS A 104 1.59 -5.57 15.24
N MET A 105 1.73 -4.46 15.97
CA MET A 105 2.11 -3.17 15.41
C MET A 105 3.63 -3.01 15.47
N SER A 106 4.24 -2.61 14.36
CA SER A 106 5.64 -2.17 14.31
C SER A 106 5.76 -0.82 13.61
N VAL A 107 6.82 -0.08 13.88
CA VAL A 107 7.08 1.24 13.29
C VAL A 107 8.53 1.29 12.81
N LYS A 108 8.73 1.80 11.59
CA LYS A 108 10.05 2.02 11.01
C LYS A 108 10.16 3.37 10.32
N LYS A 109 11.39 3.87 10.19
CA LYS A 109 11.69 5.06 9.37
C LYS A 109 11.74 4.66 7.90
N VAL A 110 11.16 5.48 7.05
CA VAL A 110 11.09 5.25 5.60
C VAL A 110 11.27 6.55 4.82
N ASN A 111 11.53 6.44 3.52
CA ASN A 111 11.32 7.56 2.61
C ASN A 111 9.84 7.60 2.21
N ALA A 112 9.07 8.49 2.84
CA ALA A 112 7.62 8.55 2.65
C ALA A 112 7.18 8.86 1.21
N GLU A 113 8.02 9.56 0.44
CA GLU A 113 7.75 9.87 -0.97
C GLU A 113 7.64 8.60 -1.82
N ASN A 114 8.43 7.55 -1.51
CA ASN A 114 8.39 6.28 -2.24
C ASN A 114 6.99 5.63 -2.18
N PHE A 115 6.31 5.75 -1.03
CA PHE A 115 4.97 5.16 -0.79
C PHE A 115 3.84 5.99 -1.41
N THR A 116 4.16 7.12 -2.05
CA THR A 116 3.16 7.97 -2.72
C THR A 116 3.51 8.27 -4.17
N ALA A 117 4.62 7.72 -4.67
CA ALA A 117 5.06 7.85 -6.04
C ALA A 117 4.03 7.34 -7.07
N TRP A 118 3.14 6.44 -6.66
CA TRP A 118 2.03 5.97 -7.47
C TRP A 118 1.07 7.08 -7.90
N ARG A 119 1.00 8.20 -7.14
CA ARG A 119 0.26 9.42 -7.50
C ARG A 119 0.94 10.21 -8.62
N GLN A 120 2.24 9.98 -8.81
CA GLN A 120 3.07 10.61 -9.83
C GLN A 120 3.35 9.66 -11.01
N GLY A 121 2.47 8.67 -11.23
CA GLY A 121 2.58 7.77 -12.37
C GLY A 121 3.73 6.76 -12.28
N ALA A 122 4.23 6.43 -11.08
CA ALA A 122 5.34 5.50 -10.94
C ALA A 122 5.08 4.37 -9.94
N PHE A 123 5.53 3.18 -10.28
CA PHE A 123 5.79 2.12 -9.31
C PHE A 123 7.14 2.38 -8.65
N MET A 124 7.19 2.22 -7.33
CA MET A 124 8.42 2.26 -6.55
C MET A 124 8.55 0.96 -5.77
N PHE A 125 9.66 0.28 -5.98
CA PHE A 125 10.03 -0.92 -5.25
C PHE A 125 11.34 -0.65 -4.50
N ASP A 126 11.40 -1.07 -3.25
CA ASP A 126 12.57 -0.95 -2.36
C ASP A 126 12.82 -2.31 -1.71
N ASN A 127 13.69 -3.11 -2.33
CA ASN A 127 13.96 -4.49 -1.96
C ASN A 127 12.69 -5.34 -1.78
N GLU A 128 11.72 -5.17 -2.68
CA GLU A 128 10.41 -5.82 -2.59
C GLU A 128 10.46 -7.21 -3.21
N ASN A 129 9.85 -8.19 -2.54
CA ASN A 129 9.76 -9.56 -3.04
C ASN A 129 8.93 -9.62 -4.34
N ILE A 130 9.27 -10.51 -5.27
CA ILE A 130 8.53 -10.69 -6.53
C ILE A 130 7.03 -10.89 -6.32
N MET A 131 6.61 -11.54 -5.24
CA MET A 131 5.20 -11.72 -4.89
C MET A 131 4.50 -10.37 -4.68
N VAL A 132 5.16 -9.41 -4.04
CA VAL A 132 4.65 -8.05 -3.84
C VAL A 132 4.61 -7.29 -5.18
N VAL A 133 5.70 -7.37 -5.94
CA VAL A 133 5.83 -6.71 -7.27
C VAL A 133 4.70 -7.17 -8.20
N THR A 134 4.52 -8.48 -8.34
CA THR A 134 3.50 -9.07 -9.21
C THR A 134 2.09 -8.73 -8.75
N ARG A 135 1.77 -8.73 -7.44
CA ARG A 135 0.47 -8.21 -6.96
C ARG A 135 0.23 -6.74 -7.33
N VAL A 136 1.27 -5.91 -7.33
CA VAL A 136 1.14 -4.51 -7.80
C VAL A 136 0.83 -4.46 -9.30
N LEU A 137 1.49 -5.31 -10.10
CA LEU A 137 1.24 -5.40 -11.54
C LEU A 137 -0.14 -6.01 -11.87
N GLU A 138 -0.58 -7.03 -11.13
CA GLU A 138 -1.94 -7.61 -11.23
C GLU A 138 -3.01 -6.53 -11.15
N ARG A 139 -2.95 -5.70 -10.10
CA ARG A 139 -3.92 -4.62 -9.87
C ARG A 139 -3.89 -3.54 -10.93
N TRP A 140 -2.73 -3.26 -11.51
CA TRP A 140 -2.58 -2.18 -12.48
C TRP A 140 -2.99 -2.60 -13.88
N TYR A 141 -2.62 -3.82 -14.31
CA TYR A 141 -2.87 -4.32 -15.65
C TYR A 141 -4.11 -5.24 -15.75
N GLY A 142 -4.72 -5.62 -14.62
CA GLY A 142 -5.92 -6.45 -14.60
C GLY A 142 -5.67 -7.92 -15.00
N LEU A 143 -4.48 -8.44 -14.70
CA LEU A 143 -4.03 -9.78 -15.10
C LEU A 143 -3.78 -10.65 -13.86
N LYS A 144 -3.63 -11.97 -14.08
CA LYS A 144 -3.25 -12.92 -13.02
C LYS A 144 -1.83 -13.41 -13.21
N PHE A 145 -1.04 -13.46 -12.14
CA PHE A 145 0.29 -14.05 -12.15
C PHE A 145 0.25 -15.44 -11.52
N ILE A 146 0.87 -16.42 -12.20
CA ILE A 146 0.97 -17.80 -11.73
C ILE A 146 2.44 -18.17 -11.59
N TYR A 147 2.80 -18.60 -10.38
CA TYR A 147 4.16 -19.03 -10.04
C TYR A 147 4.33 -20.51 -10.35
N ASN A 148 5.44 -20.89 -10.97
CA ASN A 148 5.95 -22.25 -10.84
C ASN A 148 6.59 -22.42 -9.46
N GLU A 149 6.80 -23.66 -9.01
CA GLU A 149 7.39 -23.91 -7.69
C GLU A 149 8.79 -23.26 -7.59
N ASN A 150 9.05 -22.51 -6.49
CA ASN A 150 10.33 -21.93 -6.06
C ASN A 150 10.74 -20.51 -6.50
N VAL A 151 9.86 -19.65 -7.03
CA VAL A 151 10.25 -18.28 -7.49
C VAL A 151 10.43 -17.24 -6.37
N HIS A 152 10.36 -17.63 -5.09
CA HIS A 152 10.22 -16.67 -3.99
C HIS A 152 11.48 -15.88 -3.63
N GLU A 153 12.64 -16.16 -4.25
CA GLU A 153 13.92 -15.60 -3.83
C GLU A 153 14.28 -14.26 -4.49
N HIS A 154 13.48 -13.80 -5.46
CA HIS A 154 13.77 -12.56 -6.19
C HIS A 154 13.25 -11.32 -5.46
N THR A 155 14.12 -10.32 -5.29
CA THR A 155 13.74 -8.98 -4.83
C THR A 155 14.10 -7.91 -5.86
N PHE A 156 13.31 -6.85 -5.90
CA PHE A 156 13.48 -5.77 -6.86
C PHE A 156 13.53 -4.42 -6.15
N SER A 157 14.44 -3.57 -6.63
CA SER A 157 14.53 -2.16 -6.23
C SER A 157 14.56 -1.30 -7.48
N GLY A 158 13.77 -0.25 -7.53
CA GLY A 158 13.73 0.64 -8.69
C GLY A 158 12.46 1.45 -8.82
N ARG A 159 12.48 2.32 -9.82
CA ARG A 159 11.34 3.14 -10.26
C ARG A 159 10.95 2.69 -11.66
N LEU A 160 9.69 2.32 -11.85
CA LEU A 160 9.12 2.01 -13.16
C LEU A 160 7.95 2.95 -13.45
N SER A 161 7.78 3.37 -14.70
CA SER A 161 6.62 4.16 -15.08
C SER A 161 5.37 3.28 -15.11
N LYS A 162 4.23 3.84 -14.68
CA LYS A 162 2.92 3.21 -14.80
C LYS A 162 2.37 3.23 -16.22
N ASP A 163 2.92 4.11 -17.06
CA ASP A 163 2.55 4.24 -18.48
C ASP A 163 3.30 3.24 -19.37
N GLU A 164 4.28 2.50 -18.82
CA GLU A 164 4.99 1.47 -19.58
C GLU A 164 4.07 0.28 -19.89
N PRO A 165 4.20 -0.33 -21.09
CA PRO A 165 3.56 -1.60 -21.38
C PRO A 165 4.07 -2.69 -20.43
N LEU A 166 3.19 -3.64 -20.09
CA LEU A 166 3.54 -4.73 -19.17
C LEU A 166 4.76 -5.50 -19.69
N GLU A 167 4.83 -5.77 -20.98
CA GLU A 167 5.92 -6.50 -21.62
C GLU A 167 7.28 -5.87 -21.33
N SER A 168 7.38 -4.54 -21.42
CA SER A 168 8.60 -3.78 -21.10
C SER A 168 9.00 -3.91 -19.64
N ILE A 169 8.01 -3.89 -18.74
CA ILE A 169 8.25 -4.10 -17.30
C ILE A 169 8.76 -5.52 -17.05
N LEU A 170 8.13 -6.54 -17.63
CA LEU A 170 8.52 -7.94 -17.44
C LEU A 170 9.91 -8.23 -18.02
N GLU A 171 10.24 -7.65 -19.18
CA GLU A 171 11.58 -7.68 -19.76
C GLU A 171 12.60 -7.03 -18.82
N THR A 172 12.27 -5.87 -18.25
CA THR A 172 13.14 -5.18 -17.28
C THR A 172 13.39 -6.05 -16.05
N LEU A 173 12.34 -6.63 -15.44
CA LEU A 173 12.47 -7.52 -14.29
C LEU A 173 13.34 -8.74 -14.63
N THR A 174 13.16 -9.32 -15.82
CA THR A 174 13.97 -10.46 -16.30
C THR A 174 15.43 -10.07 -16.48
N PHE A 175 15.69 -8.86 -17.01
CA PHE A 175 17.03 -8.33 -17.29
C PHE A 175 17.80 -8.03 -16.00
N THR A 176 17.13 -7.54 -14.96
CA THR A 176 17.75 -7.21 -13.67
C THR A 176 17.97 -8.43 -12.76
N GLY A 177 17.90 -9.64 -13.30
CA GLY A 177 18.18 -10.88 -12.56
C GLY A 177 16.95 -11.67 -12.14
N GLY A 178 15.75 -11.22 -12.50
CA GLY A 178 14.50 -11.93 -12.21
C GLY A 178 14.23 -13.16 -13.08
N PRO A 179 13.09 -13.84 -12.82
CA PRO A 179 12.63 -14.99 -13.59
C PRO A 179 12.22 -14.58 -15.00
N GLN A 180 11.96 -15.56 -15.85
CA GLN A 180 11.31 -15.32 -17.15
C GLN A 180 9.79 -15.24 -16.97
N PHE A 181 9.14 -14.51 -17.87
CA PHE A 181 7.68 -14.39 -17.89
C PHE A 181 7.13 -14.83 -19.24
N LYS A 182 5.97 -15.49 -19.22
CA LYS A 182 5.22 -15.87 -20.42
C LYS A 182 3.78 -15.42 -20.28
N ILE A 183 3.33 -14.55 -21.19
CA ILE A 183 1.95 -14.07 -21.22
C ILE A 183 1.11 -15.01 -22.08
N GLU A 184 0.00 -15.49 -21.54
CA GLU A 184 -1.03 -16.23 -22.27
C GLU A 184 -2.42 -15.66 -21.91
N LYS A 185 -3.01 -14.88 -22.83
CA LYS A 185 -4.28 -14.17 -22.60
C LYS A 185 -4.19 -13.30 -21.34
N ASP A 186 -5.02 -13.58 -20.34
CA ASP A 186 -5.12 -12.80 -19.09
C ASP A 186 -4.22 -13.34 -17.97
N VAL A 187 -3.30 -14.26 -18.30
CA VAL A 187 -2.42 -14.95 -17.34
C VAL A 187 -0.96 -14.74 -17.71
N VAL A 188 -0.16 -14.38 -16.71
CA VAL A 188 1.31 -14.29 -16.79
C VAL A 188 1.91 -15.43 -15.99
N TYR A 189 2.55 -16.37 -16.68
CA TYR A 189 3.31 -17.45 -16.06
C TYR A 189 4.72 -16.99 -15.73
N ILE A 190 5.14 -17.26 -14.50
CA ILE A 190 6.49 -16.94 -14.01
C ILE A 190 7.32 -18.23 -14.03
N ILE A 191 8.48 -18.17 -14.69
CA ILE A 191 9.31 -19.32 -15.04
C ILE A 191 10.73 -19.07 -14.55
N GLU A 192 11.16 -19.80 -13.51
CA GLU A 192 12.53 -19.72 -13.00
C GLU A 192 13.58 -20.09 -14.06
N LYS A 193 14.70 -19.35 -14.08
CA LYS A 193 15.84 -19.67 -14.94
C LYS A 193 16.62 -20.82 -14.30
N LYS A 194 16.83 -21.90 -15.06
CA LYS A 194 17.72 -22.99 -14.66
C LYS A 194 19.18 -22.59 -14.70
#